data_AF-A0A7R7YCL6-F1
#
_entry.id   AF-A0A7R7YCL6-F1
#
_cell.length_a   1.000
_cell.length_b   1.000
_cell.length_c   1.000
_cell.angle_alpha   90.00
_cell.angle_beta   90.00
_cell.angle_gamma   90.00
#
_symmetry.space_group_name_H-M   'P 1'
#
loop_
_entity.id
_entity.type
_entity.pdbx_description
1 polymer ?
#
loop_
_entity_poly.entity_id
_entity_poly.type
_entity_poly.pdbx_seq_one_letter_code
_entity_poly.pdbx_strand_id
1 'polypeptide(L)' 'MREKLKQWVLQAVDHRGGKASIVDVARHIWAEHEAELKSAGDLFYTWQYDMRWAAQKLRDDGILAIDRNRHWVRAR' A
#
# COMPACT_ATOMS: atom_id res chain seq x y z
N MET A 1 3.77 -12.80 0.42
CA MET A 1 2.79 -11.76 0.00
C MET A 1 2.86 -10.49 0.84
N ARG A 2 2.92 -10.55 2.18
CA ARG A 2 2.97 -9.33 3.01
C ARG A 2 4.16 -8.39 2.74
N GLU A 3 5.34 -8.96 2.44
CA GLU A 3 6.49 -8.14 2.01
C GLU A 3 6.28 -7.50 0.62
N LYS A 4 5.62 -8.21 -0.32
CA LYS A 4 5.24 -7.63 -1.62
C LYS A 4 4.29 -6.44 -1.44
N LEU A 5 3.32 -6.54 -0.53
CA LEU A 5 2.38 -5.45 -0.24
C LEU A 5 3.08 -4.18 0.24
N LYS A 6 4.20 -4.27 0.99
CA LYS A 6 5.00 -3.08 1.33
C LYS A 6 5.54 -2.40 0.07
N GLN A 7 6.12 -3.19 -0.84
CA GLN A 7 6.65 -2.66 -2.10
C GLN A 7 5.55 -2.05 -2.96
N TRP A 8 4.40 -2.71 -3.08
CA TRP A 8 3.27 -2.21 -3.86
C TRP A 8 2.66 -0.93 -3.28
N VAL A 9 2.61 -0.80 -1.94
CA VAL A 9 2.21 0.45 -1.28
C VAL A 9 3.18 1.58 -1.63
N LEU A 10 4.50 1.34 -1.59
CA LEU A 10 5.49 2.35 -1.96
C LEU A 10 5.38 2.75 -3.43
N GLN A 11 5.26 1.77 -4.34
CA GLN A 11 5.07 2.01 -5.77
C GLN A 11 3.83 2.87 -6.04
N ALA A 12 2.72 2.58 -5.36
CA ALA A 12 1.50 3.36 -5.50
C ALA A 12 1.65 4.81 -5.01
N VAL A 13 2.34 5.01 -3.88
CA VAL A 13 2.61 6.35 -3.33
C VAL A 13 3.55 7.13 -4.26
N ASP A 14 4.60 6.48 -4.77
CA ASP A 14 5.58 7.09 -5.68
C ASP A 14 4.96 7.41 -7.04
N HIS A 15 4.12 6.53 -7.59
CA HIS A 15 3.35 6.76 -8.83
C HIS A 15 2.43 7.99 -8.73
N ARG A 16 1.99 8.35 -7.51
CA ARG A 16 1.16 9.53 -7.23
C ARG A 16 1.98 10.77 -6.85
N GLY A 17 3.30 10.76 -7.04
CA GLY A 17 4.17 11.89 -6.71
C GLY A 17 4.53 11.98 -5.23
N GLY A 18 4.61 10.83 -4.55
CA GLY A 18 5.04 10.74 -3.15
C GLY A 18 3.91 10.97 -2.13
N LYS A 19 2.65 11.00 -2.57
CA LYS A 19 1.47 11.19 -1.71
C LYS A 19 0.25 10.48 -2.29
N ALA A 20 -0.38 9.60 -1.51
CA ALA A 20 -1.58 8.89 -1.95
C ALA A 20 -2.57 8.65 -0.80
N SER A 21 -3.87 8.66 -1.12
CA SER A 21 -4.89 8.16 -0.20
C SER A 21 -4.88 6.65 -0.15
N ILE A 22 -5.46 6.07 0.90
CA ILE A 22 -5.64 4.62 1.00
C ILE A 22 -6.39 4.04 -0.20
N VAL A 23 -7.37 4.78 -0.73
CA VAL A 23 -8.16 4.36 -1.88
C VAL A 23 -7.32 4.41 -3.16
N ASP A 24 -6.47 5.43 -3.32
CA ASP A 24 -5.57 5.52 -4.47
C ASP A 24 -4.57 4.36 -4.47
N VAL A 25 -4.03 4.01 -3.30
CA VAL A 25 -3.13 2.86 -3.18
C VAL A 25 -3.85 1.55 -3.46
N ALA A 26 -5.03 1.32 -2.87
CA ALA A 26 -5.81 0.12 -3.16
C ALA A 26 -6.14 -0.01 -4.65
N ARG A 27 -6.54 1.10 -5.31
CA ARG A 27 -6.85 1.12 -6.74
C ARG A 27 -5.63 0.79 -7.59
N HIS A 28 -4.46 1.33 -7.25
CA HIS A 28 -3.21 1.03 -7.95
C HIS A 28 -2.80 -0.44 -7.79
N ILE A 29 -2.82 -0.96 -6.55
CA ILE A 29 -2.49 -2.37 -6.28
C ILE A 29 -3.45 -3.30 -7.04
N TRP A 30 -4.74 -2.99 -7.07
CA TRP A 30 -5.70 -3.77 -7.85
C TRP A 30 -5.35 -3.74 -9.35
N ALA A 31 -5.14 -2.55 -9.91
CA ALA A 31 -4.88 -2.40 -11.34
C ALA A 31 -3.61 -3.14 -11.80
N GLU A 32 -2.55 -3.13 -10.98
CA GLU A 32 -1.25 -3.69 -11.36
C GLU A 32 -1.07 -5.16 -10.94
N HIS A 33 -1.74 -5.61 -9.86
CA HIS A 33 -1.48 -6.89 -9.20
C HIS A 33 -2.72 -7.77 -9.03
N GLU A 34 -3.79 -7.54 -9.80
CA GLU A 34 -5.04 -8.31 -9.72
C GLU A 34 -4.81 -9.83 -9.79
N ALA A 35 -4.00 -10.30 -10.75
CA ALA A 35 -3.75 -11.72 -10.94
C ALA A 35 -3.05 -12.34 -9.71
N GLU A 36 -2.08 -11.62 -9.14
CA GLU A 36 -1.33 -12.09 -7.97
C GLU A 36 -2.20 -12.08 -6.72
N LEU A 37 -3.07 -11.09 -6.56
CA LEU A 37 -4.09 -11.07 -5.50
C LEU A 37 -5.05 -12.23 -5.63
N LYS A 38 -5.60 -12.47 -6.84
CA LYS A 38 -6.52 -13.60 -7.10
C LYS A 38 -5.87 -14.95 -6.82
N SER A 39 -4.57 -15.08 -7.01
CA SER A 39 -3.81 -16.30 -6.70
C SER A 39 -3.43 -16.46 -5.22
N ALA A 40 -3.72 -15.47 -4.37
CA ALA A 40 -3.21 -15.40 -3.00
C ALA A 40 -3.99 -16.27 -1.97
N GLY A 41 -4.98 -17.05 -2.40
CA GLY A 41 -5.85 -17.83 -1.51
C GLY A 41 -6.69 -16.92 -0.60
N ASP A 42 -6.79 -17.25 0.69
CA ASP A 42 -7.59 -16.48 1.67
C ASP A 42 -7.20 -14.99 1.75
N LEU A 43 -5.92 -14.69 1.49
CA LEU A 43 -5.43 -13.33 1.46
C LEU A 43 -6.10 -12.47 0.37
N PHE A 44 -6.65 -13.08 -0.69
CA PHE A 44 -7.47 -12.35 -1.66
C PHE A 44 -8.66 -11.63 -1.01
N TYR A 45 -9.20 -12.16 0.08
CA TYR A 45 -10.34 -11.55 0.77
C TYR A 45 -9.90 -10.54 1.83
N THR A 46 -8.64 -10.55 2.26
CA THR A 46 -8.13 -9.71 3.35
C THR A 46 -7.03 -8.74 2.93
N TRP A 47 -6.59 -8.73 1.68
CA TRP A 47 -5.38 -7.99 1.27
C TRP A 47 -5.41 -6.50 1.57
N GLN A 48 -6.59 -5.86 1.62
CA GLN A 48 -6.69 -4.45 2.00
C GLN A 48 -6.36 -4.20 3.48
N TYR A 49 -6.65 -5.18 4.35
CA TYR A 49 -6.21 -5.15 5.74
C TYR A 49 -4.68 -5.33 5.81
N ASP A 50 -4.15 -6.32 5.10
CA ASP A 50 -2.70 -6.55 5.01
C ASP A 50 -1.95 -5.35 4.38
N MET A 51 -2.57 -4.65 3.43
CA MET A 51 -2.06 -3.40 2.84
C MET A 51 -1.95 -2.29 3.90
N ARG A 52 -2.97 -2.13 4.75
CA ARG A 52 -2.91 -1.16 5.87
C ARG A 52 -1.82 -1.54 6.86
N TRP A 53 -1.66 -2.82 7.18
CA TRP A 53 -0.57 -3.31 8.01
C TRP A 53 0.80 -3.02 7.38
N ALA A 54 0.95 -3.24 6.07
CA ALA A 54 2.17 -2.94 5.33
C ALA A 54 2.50 -1.44 5.38
N ALA A 55 1.51 -0.58 5.18
CA ALA A 55 1.69 0.87 5.31
C ALA A 55 2.06 1.30 6.73
N GLN A 56 1.51 0.65 7.77
CA GLN A 56 1.92 0.90 9.15
C GLN A 56 3.38 0.50 9.37
N LYS A 57 3.83 -0.64 8.86
CA LYS A 57 5.23 -1.06 8.97
C LYS A 57 6.19 -0.09 8.29
N LEU A 58 5.86 0.37 7.09
CA LEU A 58 6.63 1.40 6.40
C LEU A 58 6.70 2.72 7.17
N ARG A 59 5.68 3.04 7.98
CA ARG A 59 5.69 4.20 8.87
C ARG A 59 6.55 3.96 10.11
N ASP A 60 6.46 2.78 10.72
CA ASP A 60 7.34 2.37 11.83
C ASP A 60 8.82 2.45 11.40
N ASP A 61 9.11 2.09 10.15
CA ASP A 61 10.44 2.12 9.54
C ASP A 61 10.87 3.53 9.07
N GLY A 62 10.03 4.55 9.27
CA GLY A 62 10.32 5.93 8.87
C GLY A 62 10.35 6.19 7.35
N ILE A 63 9.83 5.27 6.53
CA ILE A 63 9.81 5.37 5.06
C ILE A 63 8.56 6.13 4.58
N LEU A 64 7.45 5.96 5.28
CA LEU A 64 6.20 6.69 5.06
C LEU A 64 5.83 7.52 6.30
N ALA A 65 5.07 8.58 6.08
CA ALA A 65 4.36 9.32 7.11
C ALA A 65 2.88 9.47 6.74
N ILE A 66 2.10 10.05 7.65
CA ILE A 66 0.69 10.37 7.41
C ILE A 66 0.50 11.88 7.48
N ASP A 67 -0.15 12.47 6.47
CA ASP A 67 -0.48 13.90 6.48
C ASP A 67 -1.78 14.19 7.25
N ARG A 68 -2.12 15.47 7.39
CA ARG A 68 -3.36 15.93 8.05
C ARG A 68 -4.65 15.35 7.43
N ASN A 69 -4.61 14.97 6.15
CA ASN A 69 -5.73 14.41 5.40
C ASN A 69 -5.71 12.87 5.42
N ARG A 70 -4.87 12.26 6.28
CA ARG A 70 -4.69 10.81 6.38
C ARG A 70 -4.15 10.15 5.11
N HIS A 71 -3.46 10.90 4.27
CA HIS A 71 -2.74 10.36 3.13
C HIS A 71 -1.39 9.79 3.57
N TRP A 72 -0.99 8.69 2.95
CA TRP A 72 0.37 8.20 3.06
C TRP A 72 1.28 9.06 2.19
N VAL A 73 2.35 9.56 2.79
CA VAL A 73 3.33 10.41 2.13
C VAL A 73 4.72 9.81 2.32
N ARG A 74 5.60 9.98 1.33
CA ARG A 74 7.02 9.66 1.50
C ARG A 74 7.60 10.49 2.64
N ALA A 75 8.28 9.82 3.56
CA ALA A 75 9.13 10.51 4.53
C ALA A 75 10.32 11.13 3.79
N ARG A 76 10.75 12.31 4.25
CA ARG A 76 11.94 13.01 3.75
C ARG A 76 13.17 12.56 4.51
#